data_AF-A0A3M0E0V3-F1
#
_entry.id   AF-A0A3M0E0V3-F1
#
_cell.length_a   1.000
_cell.length_b   1.000
_cell.length_c   1.000
_cell.angle_alpha   90.00
_cell.angle_beta   90.00
_cell.angle_gamma   90.00
#
_symmetry.space_group_name_H-M   'P 1'
#
loop_
_entity.id
_entity.type
_entity.pdbx_description
1 polymer ?
#
loop_
_entity_poly.entity_id
_entity_poly.type
_entity_poly.pdbx_seq_one_letter_code
_entity_poly.pdbx_strand_id
1 'polypeptide(L)'
;MQDRVLVVASGLVRFANWLNWAVAVGFAVAIVASFVFGDALTARLVTKYHGHYIGETIGLLRLTGVLGFVACVAVYHLFNPLLAILATVRAGDPFVVANADRLQRIGWALFAIQLFDLAFGGIVLALDQIGVDHATWVPGFTGWIGVVMLFVLARVFRVGAGMRDDLAMTV
;
A
#
# COMPACT_ATOMS: atom_id res chain seq x y z
N MET A 1 23.04 -0.70 24.61
CA MET A 1 22.33 0.60 24.57
C MET A 1 21.14 0.44 23.64
N GLN A 2 19.91 0.67 24.10
CA GLN A 2 18.74 0.62 23.20
C GLN A 2 18.87 1.74 22.17
N ASP A 3 18.95 1.39 20.90
CA ASP A 3 18.97 2.37 19.82
C ASP A 3 17.63 3.12 19.81
N ARG A 4 17.65 4.38 20.26
CA ARG A 4 16.48 5.26 20.31
C ARG A 4 15.84 5.42 18.94
N VAL A 5 16.64 5.37 17.87
CA VAL A 5 16.16 5.50 16.49
C VAL A 5 15.24 4.33 16.13
N LEU A 6 15.64 3.09 16.45
CA LEU A 6 14.83 1.89 16.14
C LEU A 6 13.51 1.86 16.90
N VAL A 7 13.48 2.38 18.13
CA VAL A 7 12.25 2.50 18.92
C VAL A 7 11.28 3.47 18.27
N VAL A 8 11.77 4.67 17.89
CA VAL A 8 10.96 5.68 17.21
C VAL A 8 10.47 5.17 15.86
N ALA A 9 11.34 4.56 15.05
CA ALA A 9 10.97 4.00 13.76
C ALA A 9 9.89 2.92 13.88
N SER A 10 10.03 2.00 14.85
CA SER A 10 9.02 0.97 15.10
C SER A 10 7.68 1.56 15.55
N GLY A 11 7.72 2.59 16.40
CA GLY A 11 6.53 3.32 16.83
C GLY A 11 5.81 3.99 15.65
N LEU A 12 6.57 4.67 14.79
CA LEU A 12 6.05 5.34 13.60
C LEU A 12 5.41 4.36 12.63
N VAL A 13 6.05 3.22 12.35
CA VAL A 13 5.49 2.20 11.44
C VAL A 13 4.23 1.57 12.03
N ARG A 14 4.17 1.33 13.36
CA ARG A 14 2.94 0.85 14.01
C ARG A 14 1.80 1.86 13.91
N PHE A 15 2.09 3.13 14.15
CA PHE A 15 1.12 4.20 14.00
C PHE A 15 0.61 4.29 12.55
N ALA A 16 1.52 4.28 11.57
CA ALA A 16 1.17 4.29 10.15
C ALA A 16 0.32 3.07 9.76
N ASN A 17 0.64 1.88 10.28
CA ASN A 17 -0.15 0.67 10.03
C ASN A 17 -1.55 0.74 10.68
N TRP A 18 -1.68 1.31 11.87
CA TRP A 18 -2.98 1.55 12.51
C TRP A 18 -3.81 2.55 11.70
N LEU A 19 -3.21 3.65 11.27
CA LEU A 19 -3.85 4.64 10.41
C LEU A 19 -4.31 4.03 9.08
N ASN A 20 -3.48 3.18 8.47
CA ASN A 20 -3.83 2.45 7.26
C ASN A 20 -5.08 1.57 7.44
N TRP A 21 -5.22 0.90 8.58
CA TRP A 21 -6.44 0.13 8.90
C TRP A 21 -7.65 1.03 9.13
N ALA A 22 -7.49 2.19 9.77
CA ALA A 22 -8.57 3.16 9.90
C ALA A 22 -9.07 3.65 8.53
N VAL A 23 -8.14 3.90 7.59
CA VAL A 23 -8.46 4.26 6.20
C VAL A 23 -9.16 3.10 5.48
N ALA A 24 -8.69 1.86 5.64
CA ALA A 24 -9.33 0.68 5.06
C ALA A 24 -10.78 0.51 5.53
N VAL A 25 -11.03 0.68 6.83
CA VAL A 25 -12.39 0.68 7.39
C VAL A 25 -13.21 1.82 6.78
N GLY A 26 -12.63 3.00 6.62
CA GLY A 26 -13.27 4.13 5.93
C GLY A 26 -13.74 3.77 4.51
N PHE A 27 -12.88 3.13 3.71
CA PHE A 27 -13.26 2.66 2.38
C PHE A 27 -14.37 1.60 2.42
N ALA A 28 -14.28 0.62 3.32
CA ALA A 28 -15.31 -0.40 3.46
C ALA A 28 -16.67 0.21 3.84
N VAL A 29 -16.69 1.14 4.79
CA VAL A 29 -17.89 1.87 5.19
C VAL A 29 -18.43 2.71 4.03
N ALA A 30 -17.58 3.42 3.29
CA ALA A 30 -18.00 4.22 2.14
C ALA A 30 -18.64 3.36 1.05
N ILE A 31 -18.08 2.18 0.76
CA ILE A 31 -18.65 1.22 -0.20
C ILE A 31 -20.03 0.78 0.27
N VAL A 32 -20.16 0.29 1.51
CA VAL A 32 -21.45 -0.18 2.05
C VAL A 32 -22.49 0.96 2.06
N ALA A 33 -22.11 2.14 2.54
CA ALA A 33 -22.96 3.33 2.56
C ALA A 33 -23.44 3.72 1.15
N SER A 34 -22.60 3.55 0.13
CA SER A 34 -22.99 3.83 -1.26
C SER A 34 -24.10 2.92 -1.79
N PHE A 35 -24.28 1.72 -1.21
CA PHE A 35 -25.39 0.83 -1.54
C PHE A 35 -26.61 1.12 -0.67
N VAL A 36 -26.41 1.25 0.64
CA VAL A 36 -27.49 1.51 1.60
C VAL A 36 -28.21 2.83 1.31
N PHE A 37 -27.46 3.88 0.95
CA PHE A 37 -27.99 5.20 0.61
C PHE A 37 -27.99 5.46 -0.90
N GLY A 38 -28.14 4.39 -1.71
CA GLY A 38 -28.05 4.47 -3.18
C GLY A 38 -28.99 5.50 -3.80
N ASP A 39 -30.25 5.55 -3.36
CA ASP A 39 -31.24 6.51 -3.88
C ASP A 39 -30.87 7.95 -3.56
N ALA A 40 -30.44 8.20 -2.33
CA ALA A 40 -30.01 9.54 -1.89
C ALA A 40 -28.73 9.98 -2.63
N LEU A 41 -27.77 9.06 -2.82
CA LEU A 41 -26.56 9.31 -3.61
C LEU A 41 -26.91 9.64 -5.06
N THR A 42 -27.79 8.84 -5.67
CA THR A 42 -28.26 9.04 -7.05
C THR A 42 -28.94 10.39 -7.21
N ALA A 43 -29.85 10.76 -6.30
CA ALA A 43 -30.52 12.06 -6.33
C ALA A 43 -29.52 13.23 -6.29
N ARG A 44 -28.50 13.14 -5.43
CA ARG A 44 -27.43 14.15 -5.32
C ARG A 44 -26.61 14.25 -6.60
N LEU A 45 -26.26 13.11 -7.20
CA LEU A 45 -25.48 13.07 -8.45
C LEU A 45 -26.30 13.59 -9.64
N VAL A 46 -27.60 13.28 -9.71
CA VAL A 46 -28.50 13.83 -10.74
C VAL A 46 -28.53 15.36 -10.68
N THR A 47 -28.62 15.94 -9.49
CA THR A 47 -28.56 17.40 -9.34
C THR A 47 -27.20 17.97 -9.74
N LYS A 48 -26.09 17.29 -9.39
CA LYS A 48 -24.74 17.78 -9.66
C LYS A 48 -24.34 17.68 -11.14
N TYR A 49 -24.67 16.56 -11.78
CA TYR A 49 -24.26 16.22 -13.15
C TYR A 49 -25.43 16.28 -14.16
N HIS A 50 -26.52 16.94 -13.79
CA HIS A 50 -27.70 17.16 -14.64
C HIS A 50 -28.27 15.86 -15.24
N GLY A 51 -28.20 14.76 -14.49
CA GLY A 51 -28.70 13.43 -14.91
C GLY A 51 -27.83 12.65 -15.90
N HIS A 52 -26.65 13.15 -16.27
CA HIS A 52 -25.76 12.45 -17.21
C HIS A 52 -24.82 11.47 -16.48
N TYR A 53 -24.61 10.28 -17.07
CA TYR A 53 -23.63 9.26 -16.65
C TYR A 53 -23.67 8.88 -15.15
N ILE A 54 -24.86 8.87 -14.54
CA ILE A 54 -25.01 8.67 -13.10
C ILE A 54 -24.64 7.24 -12.69
N GLY A 55 -25.05 6.24 -13.47
CA GLY A 55 -24.74 4.83 -13.21
C GLY A 55 -23.24 4.57 -13.28
N GLU A 56 -22.60 5.10 -14.31
CA GLU A 56 -21.15 5.04 -14.53
C GLU A 56 -20.39 5.73 -13.41
N THR A 57 -20.82 6.93 -13.02
CA THR A 57 -20.23 7.69 -11.90
C THR A 57 -20.27 6.91 -10.59
N ILE A 58 -21.42 6.31 -10.25
CA ILE A 58 -21.57 5.49 -9.04
C ILE A 58 -20.69 4.23 -9.15
N GLY A 59 -20.64 3.60 -10.33
CA GLY A 59 -19.80 2.44 -10.59
C GLY A 59 -18.31 2.74 -10.37
N LEU A 60 -17.82 3.82 -10.97
CA LEU A 60 -16.42 4.27 -10.83
C LEU A 60 -16.09 4.69 -9.40
N LEU A 61 -16.99 5.39 -8.71
CA LEU A 61 -16.83 5.74 -7.29
C LEU A 61 -16.68 4.48 -6.41
N ARG A 62 -17.52 3.47 -6.62
CA ARG A 62 -17.43 2.20 -5.89
C ARG A 62 -16.14 1.45 -6.22
N LEU A 63 -15.74 1.46 -7.49
CA LEU A 63 -14.49 0.85 -7.94
C LEU A 63 -13.28 1.54 -7.28
N THR A 64 -13.27 2.87 -7.16
CA THR A 64 -12.26 3.60 -6.39
C THR A 64 -12.24 3.16 -4.93
N GLY A 65 -13.40 2.99 -4.30
CA GLY A 65 -13.50 2.50 -2.92
C GLY A 65 -12.90 1.10 -2.75
N VAL A 66 -13.23 0.17 -3.67
CA VAL A 66 -12.67 -1.20 -3.67
C VAL A 66 -11.16 -1.17 -3.87
N LEU A 67 -10.69 -0.40 -4.85
CA LEU A 67 -9.27 -0.26 -5.15
C LEU A 67 -8.50 0.31 -3.96
N GLY A 68 -9.03 1.34 -3.30
CA GLY A 68 -8.47 1.93 -2.09
C GLY A 68 -8.39 0.92 -0.93
N PHE A 69 -9.44 0.12 -0.73
CA PHE A 69 -9.43 -0.95 0.27
C PHE A 69 -8.34 -2.00 0.00
N VAL A 70 -8.25 -2.50 -1.23
CA VAL A 70 -7.24 -3.50 -1.61
C VAL A 70 -5.83 -2.92 -1.53
N ALA A 71 -5.64 -1.64 -1.87
CA ALA A 71 -4.37 -0.95 -1.70
C ALA A 71 -3.96 -0.89 -0.21
N CYS A 72 -4.88 -0.63 0.71
CA CYS A 72 -4.59 -0.68 2.15
C CYS A 72 -4.13 -2.08 2.61
N VAL A 73 -4.68 -3.15 2.04
CA VAL A 73 -4.23 -4.53 2.32
C VAL A 73 -2.79 -4.74 1.84
N ALA A 74 -2.43 -4.24 0.65
CA ALA A 74 -1.04 -4.30 0.18
C ALA A 74 -0.10 -3.48 1.07
N VAL A 75 -0.52 -2.30 1.53
CA VAL A 75 0.25 -1.48 2.49
C VAL A 75 0.48 -2.21 3.82
N TYR A 76 -0.50 -2.97 4.31
CA TYR A 76 -0.30 -3.84 5.47
C TYR A 76 0.79 -4.91 5.22
N HIS A 77 0.80 -5.53 4.04
CA HIS A 77 1.85 -6.46 3.64
C HIS A 77 3.23 -5.81 3.43
N LEU A 78 3.31 -4.49 3.36
CA LEU A 78 4.54 -3.72 3.40
C LEU A 78 4.98 -3.44 4.85
N PHE A 79 4.09 -2.94 5.70
CA PHE A 79 4.45 -2.56 7.08
C PHE A 79 4.70 -3.75 8.01
N ASN A 80 3.94 -4.84 7.88
CA ASN A 80 4.06 -5.96 8.80
C ASN A 80 5.44 -6.66 8.72
N PRO A 81 5.98 -6.98 7.52
CA PRO A 81 7.35 -7.51 7.43
C PRO A 81 8.41 -6.47 7.84
N LEU A 82 8.18 -5.17 7.60
CA LEU A 82 9.10 -4.10 8.03
C LEU A 82 9.23 -4.05 9.56
N LEU A 83 8.12 -4.15 10.29
CA LEU A 83 8.15 -4.24 11.75
C LEU A 83 8.92 -5.46 12.24
N ALA A 84 8.80 -6.59 11.54
CA ALA A 84 9.54 -7.80 11.88
C ALA A 84 11.05 -7.64 11.64
N ILE A 85 11.46 -6.93 10.57
CA ILE A 85 12.86 -6.57 10.32
C ILE A 85 13.37 -5.63 11.42
N LEU A 86 12.61 -4.59 11.78
CA LEU A 86 13.00 -3.67 12.87
C LEU A 86 13.17 -4.41 14.21
N ALA A 87 12.34 -5.42 14.47
CA ALA A 87 12.46 -6.25 15.67
C ALA A 87 13.75 -7.09 15.70
N THR A 88 14.15 -7.69 14.57
CA THR A 88 15.40 -8.48 14.50
C THR A 88 16.64 -7.60 14.56
N VAL A 89 16.62 -6.42 13.94
CA VAL A 89 17.69 -5.42 14.09
C VAL A 89 17.82 -4.98 15.55
N ARG A 90 16.70 -4.74 16.25
CA ARG A 90 16.72 -4.37 17.68
C ARG A 90 17.24 -5.50 18.58
N ALA A 91 17.06 -6.75 18.17
CA ALA A 91 17.64 -7.92 18.84
C ALA A 91 19.14 -8.10 18.57
N GLY A 92 19.76 -7.24 17.76
CA GLY A 92 21.17 -7.33 17.38
C GLY A 92 21.45 -8.30 16.24
N ASP A 93 20.40 -8.79 15.55
CA ASP A 93 20.50 -9.85 14.54
C ASP A 93 19.92 -9.41 13.19
N PRO A 94 20.53 -8.40 12.52
CA PRO A 94 19.98 -7.80 11.31
C PRO A 94 20.08 -8.70 10.06
N PHE A 95 21.12 -9.55 9.98
CA PHE A 95 21.43 -10.38 8.82
C PHE A 95 21.02 -11.83 9.04
N VAL A 96 19.71 -12.04 9.11
CA VAL A 96 19.08 -13.37 9.08
C VAL A 96 18.44 -13.61 7.72
N VAL A 97 18.51 -14.84 7.21
CA VAL A 97 17.90 -15.22 5.92
C VAL A 97 16.41 -14.84 5.87
N ALA A 98 15.71 -14.93 7.00
CA ALA A 98 14.31 -14.53 7.12
C ALA A 98 14.06 -13.04 6.77
N ASN A 99 15.01 -12.14 7.02
CA ASN A 99 14.89 -10.73 6.66
C ASN A 99 14.98 -10.51 5.14
N ALA A 100 15.72 -11.35 4.41
CA ALA A 100 15.73 -11.32 2.95
C ALA A 100 14.34 -11.67 2.37
N ASP A 101 13.69 -12.69 2.92
CA ASP A 101 12.32 -13.06 2.52
C ASP A 101 11.30 -11.98 2.88
N ARG A 102 11.47 -11.31 4.02
CA ARG A 102 10.64 -10.16 4.42
C ARG A 102 10.81 -8.99 3.44
N LEU A 103 12.04 -8.64 3.07
CA LEU A 103 12.31 -7.60 2.05
C LEU A 103 11.68 -7.95 0.70
N GLN A 104 11.74 -9.22 0.29
CA GLN A 104 11.11 -9.67 -0.95
C GLN A 104 9.57 -9.52 -0.90
N ARG A 105 8.94 -9.83 0.24
CA ARG A 105 7.50 -9.59 0.44
C ARG A 105 7.14 -8.10 0.37
N ILE A 106 7.97 -7.23 0.96
CA ILE A 106 7.81 -5.76 0.87
C ILE A 106 7.93 -5.32 -0.60
N GLY A 107 8.89 -5.87 -1.36
CA GLY A 107 9.04 -5.59 -2.78
C GLY A 107 7.79 -5.93 -3.59
N TRP A 108 7.21 -7.11 -3.37
CA TRP A 108 5.94 -7.51 -4.01
C TRP A 108 4.75 -6.65 -3.59
N ALA A 109 4.67 -6.29 -2.30
CA ALA A 109 3.62 -5.40 -1.79
C ALA A 109 3.72 -4.01 -2.43
N LEU A 110 4.93 -3.45 -2.54
CA LEU A 110 5.16 -2.17 -3.20
C LEU A 110 4.84 -2.25 -4.70
N PHE A 111 5.20 -3.34 -5.37
CA PHE A 111 4.85 -3.56 -6.78
C PHE A 111 3.33 -3.58 -6.98
N ALA A 112 2.58 -4.27 -6.11
CA ALA A 112 1.12 -4.26 -6.16
C ALA A 112 0.55 -2.84 -5.97
N ILE A 113 1.10 -2.05 -5.04
CA ILE A 113 0.71 -0.64 -4.84
C ILE A 113 0.92 0.18 -6.12
N GLN A 114 2.04 -0.02 -6.83
CA GLN A 114 2.29 0.66 -8.11
C GLN A 114 1.28 0.28 -9.20
N LEU A 115 0.86 -0.98 -9.25
CA LEU A 115 -0.19 -1.41 -10.17
C LEU A 115 -1.54 -0.81 -9.81
N PHE A 116 -1.86 -0.69 -8.52
CA PHE A 116 -3.09 -0.04 -8.07
C PHE A 116 -3.10 1.45 -8.36
N ASP A 117 -1.96 2.14 -8.25
CA ASP A 117 -1.84 3.54 -8.65
C ASP A 117 -2.13 3.73 -10.16
N LEU A 118 -1.60 2.85 -11.01
CA LEU A 118 -1.93 2.86 -12.44
C LEU A 118 -3.42 2.57 -12.70
N ALA A 119 -4.00 1.61 -11.99
CA ALA A 119 -5.43 1.30 -12.10
C ALA A 119 -6.29 2.50 -11.67
N PHE A 120 -5.88 3.22 -10.63
CA PHE A 120 -6.53 4.45 -10.20
C PHE A 120 -6.43 5.54 -11.26
N GLY A 121 -5.27 5.69 -11.91
CA GLY A 121 -5.12 6.56 -13.09
C GLY A 121 -6.10 6.23 -14.21
N GLY A 122 -6.33 4.94 -14.49
CA GLY A 122 -7.34 4.50 -15.43
C GLY A 122 -8.77 4.93 -15.05
N ILE A 123 -9.11 4.89 -13.76
CA ILE A 123 -10.40 5.39 -13.25
C ILE A 123 -10.50 6.91 -13.45
N VAL A 124 -9.43 7.66 -13.15
CA VAL A 124 -9.38 9.11 -13.34
C VAL A 124 -9.59 9.49 -14.80
N LEU A 125 -8.93 8.80 -15.73
CA LEU A 125 -9.14 9.02 -17.17
C LEU A 125 -10.57 8.69 -17.61
N ALA A 126 -11.18 7.65 -17.04
CA ALA A 126 -12.58 7.32 -17.33
C ALA A 126 -13.55 8.39 -16.81
N LEU A 127 -13.28 8.97 -15.63
CA LEU A 127 -14.07 10.07 -15.06
C LEU A 127 -13.94 11.36 -15.90
N ASP A 128 -12.73 11.67 -16.35
CA ASP A 128 -12.46 12.82 -17.23
C ASP A 128 -13.26 12.73 -18.55
N GLN A 129 -13.30 11.55 -19.17
CA GLN A 129 -14.06 11.31 -20.41
C GLN A 129 -15.56 11.57 -20.29
N ILE A 130 -16.13 11.39 -19.10
CA ILE A 130 -17.56 11.63 -18.83
C ILE A 130 -17.82 12.99 -18.14
N GLY A 131 -16.79 13.84 -18.01
CA GLY A 131 -16.90 15.18 -17.43
C GLY A 131 -17.21 15.19 -15.93
N VAL A 132 -16.79 14.15 -15.21
CA VAL A 132 -17.01 14.02 -13.77
C VAL A 132 -15.78 14.48 -13.02
N ASP A 133 -15.96 15.37 -12.05
CA ASP A 133 -14.89 15.81 -11.16
C ASP A 133 -14.09 14.62 -10.58
N HIS A 134 -12.77 14.70 -10.73
CA HIS A 134 -11.85 13.69 -10.24
C HIS A 134 -10.64 14.36 -9.56
N ALA A 135 -9.88 13.57 -8.81
CA ALA A 135 -8.59 14.02 -8.31
C ALA A 135 -7.60 14.13 -9.48
N THR A 136 -6.65 15.07 -9.40
CA THR A 136 -5.52 15.08 -10.31
C THR A 136 -4.67 13.84 -10.10
N TRP A 137 -4.32 13.16 -11.18
CA TRP A 137 -3.43 12.01 -11.15
C TRP A 137 -2.29 12.18 -12.15
N VAL A 138 -1.07 11.87 -11.70
CA VAL A 138 0.14 11.86 -12.53
C VAL A 138 0.93 10.61 -12.16
N PRO A 139 1.32 9.77 -13.13
CA PRO A 139 2.07 8.56 -12.84
C PRO A 139 3.45 8.91 -12.28
N GLY A 140 3.80 8.29 -11.14
CA GLY A 140 5.10 8.47 -10.50
C GLY A 140 6.10 7.35 -10.82
N PHE A 141 7.31 7.70 -11.25
CA PHE A 141 8.36 6.71 -11.55
C PHE A 141 9.14 6.24 -10.31
N THR A 142 9.25 7.07 -9.26
CA THR A 142 10.10 6.79 -8.09
C THR A 142 9.72 5.50 -7.36
N GLY A 143 8.42 5.18 -7.24
CA GLY A 143 8.00 3.94 -6.59
C GLY A 143 8.45 2.68 -7.34
N TRP A 144 8.55 2.74 -8.67
CA TRP A 144 9.06 1.63 -9.49
C TRP A 144 10.55 1.36 -9.25
N ILE A 145 11.35 2.42 -9.08
CA ILE A 145 12.75 2.29 -8.65
C ILE A 145 12.80 1.64 -7.26
N GLY A 146 11.91 2.04 -6.35
CA GLY A 146 11.77 1.43 -5.03
C GLY A 146 11.51 -0.08 -5.07
N VAL A 147 10.65 -0.54 -5.99
CA VAL A 147 10.39 -1.97 -6.19
C VAL A 147 11.67 -2.72 -6.55
N VAL A 148 12.39 -2.26 -7.58
CA VAL A 148 13.66 -2.87 -8.02
C VAL A 148 14.66 -2.86 -6.87
N MET A 149 14.79 -1.74 -6.17
CA MET A 149 15.71 -1.59 -5.04
C MET A 149 15.40 -2.59 -3.92
N LEU A 150 14.13 -2.83 -3.59
CA LEU A 150 13.75 -3.81 -2.57
C LEU A 150 14.12 -5.25 -2.97
N PHE A 151 13.93 -5.63 -4.23
CA PHE A 151 14.37 -6.94 -4.71
C PHE A 151 15.89 -7.10 -4.71
N VAL A 152 16.62 -6.05 -5.12
CA VAL A 152 18.08 -6.03 -5.03
C VAL A 152 18.53 -6.15 -3.58
N LEU A 153 17.94 -5.38 -2.67
CA LEU A 153 18.27 -5.42 -1.25
C LEU A 153 17.96 -6.80 -0.63
N ALA A 154 16.84 -7.41 -1.01
CA ALA A 154 16.50 -8.77 -0.59
C ALA A 154 17.59 -9.78 -1.03
N ARG A 155 18.11 -9.65 -2.26
CA ARG A 155 19.20 -10.51 -2.75
C ARG A 155 20.50 -10.27 -1.98
N VAL A 156 20.86 -9.01 -1.75
CA VAL A 156 22.06 -8.63 -1.00
C VAL A 156 22.00 -9.18 0.44
N PHE A 157 20.85 -9.05 1.11
CA PHE A 157 20.65 -9.60 2.45
C PHE A 157 20.77 -11.13 2.48
N ARG A 158 20.26 -11.83 1.45
CA ARG A 158 20.36 -13.29 1.36
C ARG A 158 21.82 -13.74 1.24
N VAL A 159 22.60 -13.07 0.38
CA VAL A 159 24.03 -13.35 0.22
C VAL A 159 24.80 -13.02 1.49
N GLY A 160 24.53 -11.86 2.11
CA GLY A 160 25.19 -11.45 3.36
C GLY A 160 24.91 -12.38 4.55
N ALA A 161 23.69 -12.93 4.65
CA ALA A 161 23.36 -13.93 5.66
C ALA A 161 24.15 -15.23 5.45
N GLY A 162 24.25 -15.72 4.21
CA GLY A 162 25.05 -16.92 3.90
C GLY A 162 26.53 -16.76 4.23
N MET A 163 27.13 -15.60 3.91
CA MET A 163 28.53 -15.32 4.25
C MET A 163 28.77 -15.31 5.77
N ARG A 164 27.80 -14.85 6.57
CA ARG A 164 27.89 -14.89 8.03
C ARG A 164 27.83 -16.32 8.56
N ASP A 165 26.96 -17.15 8.00
CA ASP A 165 26.83 -18.56 8.38
C ASP A 165 28.14 -19.32 8.07
N ASP A 166 28.74 -19.08 6.90
CA ASP A 166 30.03 -19.65 6.52
C ASP A 166 31.13 -19.27 7.51
N LEU A 167 31.20 -17.99 7.93
CA LEU A 167 32.18 -17.52 8.92
C LEU A 167 31.97 -18.16 10.29
N ALA A 168 30.72 -18.36 10.71
CA ALA A 168 30.41 -19.01 12.00
C ALA A 168 30.82 -20.49 12.05
N MET A 169 30.93 -21.16 10.89
CA MET A 169 31.35 -22.56 10.78
C MET A 169 32.88 -22.74 10.73
N THR A 170 33.65 -21.65 10.72
CA THR A 170 35.13 -21.69 10.66
C THR A 170 35.82 -21.47 12.01
N VAL A 171 35.06 -21.32 13.09
CA VAL A 171 35.55 -21.07 14.47
C VAL A 171 35.48 -22.32 15.34
#